data_AF-A0A6P1E438-F1
#
_entry.id   AF-A0A6P1E438-F1
#
_cell.length_a   1.000
_cell.length_b   1.000
_cell.length_c   1.000
_cell.angle_alpha   90.00
_cell.angle_beta   90.00
_cell.angle_gamma   90.00
#
_symmetry.space_group_name_H-M   'P 1'
#
loop_
_entity.id
_entity.type
_entity.pdbx_description
1 polymer ?
#
loop_
_entity_poly.entity_id
_entity_poly.type
_entity_poly.pdbx_seq_one_letter_code
_entity_poly.pdbx_strand_id
1 'polypeptide(L)'
;MKDKAVEHDKNDKLIQVRIDKSVAAQAEDIFNRIGVTPTTAINAFYRKVISTGGIPFNLTISQDDKDALEIRQLAKKIPVERLDTDEKIKKWFDDPRYDY
;
A
#
# COMPACT_ATOMS: atom_id res chain seq x y z
N MET A 1 -17.79 7.28 -28.44
CA MET A 1 -17.56 8.66 -27.96
C MET A 1 -16.07 8.93 -28.12
N LYS A 2 -15.69 10.01 -28.80
CA LYS A 2 -14.29 10.26 -29.18
C LYS A 2 -13.56 10.89 -27.98
N ASP A 3 -12.54 10.22 -27.47
CA ASP A 3 -11.57 10.83 -26.57
C ASP A 3 -10.90 11.99 -27.31
N LYS A 4 -11.20 13.22 -26.90
CA LYS A 4 -10.45 14.39 -27.31
C LYS A 4 -9.05 14.24 -26.74
N ALA A 5 -8.08 13.93 -27.58
CA ALA A 5 -6.68 14.10 -27.25
C ALA A 5 -6.49 15.54 -26.77
N VAL A 6 -6.05 15.68 -25.52
CA VAL A 6 -5.68 16.97 -24.94
C VAL A 6 -4.48 17.46 -25.73
N GLU A 7 -4.64 18.56 -26.46
CA GLU A 7 -3.56 19.24 -27.16
C GLU A 7 -2.63 19.86 -26.11
N HIS A 8 -1.41 19.34 -26.00
CA HIS A 8 -0.43 19.82 -25.04
C HIS A 8 0.28 21.07 -25.58
N ASP A 9 0.33 22.13 -24.77
CA ASP A 9 1.06 23.37 -25.07
C ASP A 9 2.57 23.09 -25.13
N LYS A 10 3.33 23.88 -25.91
CA LYS A 10 4.79 23.76 -26.08
C LYS A 10 5.59 23.89 -24.77
N ASN A 11 4.94 24.22 -23.66
CA ASN A 11 5.55 24.37 -22.33
C ASN A 11 5.33 23.15 -21.40
N ASP A 12 4.58 22.13 -21.82
CA ASP A 12 4.35 20.97 -20.97
C ASP A 12 5.59 20.06 -20.92
N LYS A 13 6.02 19.71 -19.71
CA LYS A 13 7.12 18.78 -19.48
C LYS A 13 6.61 17.36 -19.30
N LEU A 14 6.98 16.46 -20.21
CA LEU A 14 6.71 15.03 -20.03
C LEU A 14 7.61 14.43 -18.95
N ILE A 15 7.02 13.67 -18.04
CA ILE A 15 7.73 12.94 -16.99
C ILE A 15 7.46 11.45 -17.17
N GLN A 16 8.52 10.66 -17.30
CA GLN A 16 8.45 9.20 -17.38
C GLN A 16 9.02 8.59 -16.10
N VAL A 17 8.24 7.73 -15.45
CA VAL A 17 8.61 7.08 -14.18
C VAL A 17 8.35 5.60 -14.28
N ARG A 18 9.22 4.78 -13.67
CA ARG A 18 8.97 3.35 -13.45
C ARG A 18 8.33 3.17 -12.07
N ILE A 19 7.23 2.43 -12.05
CA ILE A 19 6.48 2.08 -10.84
C ILE A 19 6.19 0.59 -10.86
N ASP A 20 6.12 -0.03 -9.68
CA ASP A 20 5.66 -1.40 -9.56
C ASP A 20 4.23 -1.54 -10.10
N LYS A 21 3.98 -2.59 -10.89
CA LYS A 21 2.69 -2.79 -11.55
C LYS A 21 1.54 -2.96 -10.56
N SER A 22 1.77 -3.66 -9.46
CA SER A 22 0.73 -3.90 -8.44
C SER A 22 0.40 -2.62 -7.68
N VAL A 23 1.41 -1.77 -7.42
CA VAL A 23 1.22 -0.46 -6.78
C VAL A 23 0.45 0.48 -7.70
N ALA A 24 0.80 0.54 -8.99
CA ALA A 24 0.09 1.35 -9.97
C ALA A 24 -1.40 0.97 -10.06
N ALA A 25 -1.70 -0.33 -10.19
CA ALA A 25 -3.07 -0.81 -10.28
C ALA A 25 -3.91 -0.45 -9.03
N GLN A 26 -3.33 -0.57 -7.84
CA GLN A 26 -4.00 -0.18 -6.59
C GLN A 26 -4.27 1.32 -6.53
N ALA A 27 -3.29 2.15 -6.93
CA ALA A 27 -3.46 3.59 -6.97
C ALA A 27 -4.52 4.02 -8.00
N GLU A 28 -4.54 3.40 -9.17
CA GLU A 28 -5.53 3.65 -10.22
C GLU A 28 -6.96 3.34 -9.76
N ASP A 29 -7.18 2.25 -9.02
CA ASP A 29 -8.49 1.96 -8.42
C ASP A 29 -8.95 3.07 -7.48
N ILE A 30 -8.06 3.53 -6.59
CA ILE A 30 -8.36 4.62 -5.65
C ILE A 30 -8.68 5.91 -6.41
N PHE A 31 -7.86 6.25 -7.41
CA PHE A 31 -8.06 7.43 -8.25
C PHE A 31 -9.41 7.41 -8.98
N ASN A 32 -9.79 6.26 -9.54
CA ASN A 32 -11.08 6.09 -10.20
C ASN A 32 -12.26 6.29 -9.23
N ARG A 33 -12.14 5.78 -8.00
CA ARG A 33 -13.18 5.94 -6.96
C ARG A 33 -13.41 7.40 -6.56
N ILE A 34 -12.38 8.24 -6.63
CA ILE A 34 -12.46 9.68 -6.30
C ILE A 34 -12.57 10.59 -7.53
N GLY A 35 -12.68 10.02 -8.74
CA GLY A 35 -12.80 10.78 -9.99
C GLY A 35 -11.55 11.59 -10.36
N VAL A 36 -10.37 11.15 -9.92
CA VAL A 36 -9.08 11.81 -10.19
C VAL A 36 -8.31 10.98 -11.21
N THR A 37 -7.59 11.63 -12.13
CA THR A 37 -6.66 10.92 -13.03
C THR A 37 -5.24 10.93 -12.44
N PRO A 38 -4.37 9.96 -12.79
CA PRO A 38 -2.97 9.98 -12.36
C PRO A 38 -2.26 11.29 -12.70
N THR A 39 -2.50 11.85 -13.89
CA THR A 39 -1.94 13.14 -14.31
C THR A 39 -2.37 14.28 -13.38
N THR A 40 -3.66 14.34 -13.01
CA THR A 40 -4.16 15.34 -12.05
C THR A 40 -3.53 15.16 -10.68
N ALA A 41 -3.41 13.92 -10.20
CA ALA A 41 -2.76 13.62 -8.91
C ALA A 41 -1.29 14.05 -8.89
N ILE A 42 -0.52 13.73 -9.94
CA ILE A 42 0.89 14.13 -10.07
C ILE A 42 1.01 15.67 -10.13
N ASN A 43 0.16 16.35 -10.90
CA ASN A 43 0.17 17.80 -10.94
C ASN A 43 -0.19 18.44 -9.59
N ALA A 44 -1.15 17.86 -8.86
CA ALA A 44 -1.49 18.29 -7.50
C ALA A 44 -0.31 18.09 -6.54
N PHE A 45 0.42 16.99 -6.65
CA PHE A 45 1.64 16.73 -5.88
C PHE A 45 2.69 17.83 -6.11
N TYR A 46 3.01 18.17 -7.37
CA TYR A 46 3.98 19.24 -7.67
C TYR A 46 3.55 20.59 -7.10
N ARG A 47 2.27 20.96 -7.27
CA ARG A 47 1.73 22.20 -6.69
C ARG A 47 1.82 22.21 -5.18
N LYS A 48 1.60 21.06 -4.53
CA LYS A 48 1.71 20.95 -3.09
C LYS A 48 3.16 21.07 -2.63
N VAL A 49 4.12 20.44 -3.30
CA VAL A 49 5.57 20.62 -3.04
C VAL A 49 5.96 22.10 -3.06
N ILE A 50 5.51 22.83 -4.10
CA ILE A 50 5.77 24.27 -4.23
C ILE A 50 5.15 25.03 -3.06
N SER A 51 3.90 24.74 -2.71
CA SER A 51 3.18 25.42 -1.64
C SER A 51 3.76 25.14 -0.24
N THR A 52 4.29 23.94 0.01
CA THR A 52 4.85 23.56 1.31
C THR A 52 6.34 23.86 1.41
N GLY A 53 7.02 24.16 0.30
CA GLY A 53 8.48 24.29 0.27
C GLY A 53 9.22 22.99 0.60
N GLY A 54 8.57 21.84 0.42
CA GLY A 54 9.06 20.54 0.89
C GLY A 54 8.15 19.39 0.46
N ILE A 55 8.49 18.15 0.82
CA ILE A 55 7.71 16.97 0.43
C ILE A 55 6.35 16.96 1.15
N PRO A 56 5.23 16.84 0.42
CA PRO A 56 3.88 17.02 0.96
C PRO A 56 3.29 15.77 1.62
N PHE A 57 4.14 14.89 2.13
CA PHE A 57 3.79 13.75 2.94
C PHE A 57 4.94 13.45 3.90
N ASN A 58 4.63 12.80 5.01
CA ASN A 58 5.63 12.46 5.98
C ASN A 58 6.49 11.30 5.46
N LEU A 59 7.82 11.45 5.47
CA LEU A 59 8.76 10.41 5.08
C LEU A 59 9.10 9.44 6.23
N THR A 60 8.55 9.68 7.41
CA THR A 60 8.72 8.78 8.55
C THR A 60 7.66 7.70 8.53
N ILE A 61 8.06 6.47 8.83
CA ILE A 61 7.13 5.38 9.15
C ILE A 61 6.28 5.82 10.36
N SER A 62 4.95 5.76 10.22
CA SER A 62 4.03 6.07 11.32
C SER A 62 4.23 5.08 12.49
N GLN A 63 3.79 5.42 13.70
CA GLN A 63 3.88 4.47 14.81
C GLN A 63 3.06 3.20 14.50
N ASP A 64 1.86 3.37 13.95
CA ASP A 64 1.00 2.25 13.52
C ASP A 64 1.70 1.34 12.49
N ASP A 65 2.42 1.92 11.53
CA ASP A 65 3.19 1.14 10.55
C ASP A 65 4.37 0.40 11.20
N LYS A 66 5.01 0.99 12.21
CA LYS A 66 6.06 0.33 13.00
C LYS A 66 5.49 -0.82 13.80
N ASP A 67 4.38 -0.61 14.48
CA ASP A 67 3.70 -1.61 15.30
C ASP A 67 3.21 -2.77 14.41
N ALA A 68 2.62 -2.46 13.26
CA ALA A 68 2.21 -3.46 12.28
C ALA A 68 3.40 -4.23 11.67
N LEU A 69 4.56 -3.58 11.51
CA LEU A 69 5.79 -4.23 11.09
C LEU A 69 6.34 -5.14 12.19
N GLU A 70 6.33 -4.67 13.44
CA GLU A 70 6.78 -5.42 14.61
C GLU A 70 5.93 -6.68 14.82
N ILE A 71 4.59 -6.54 14.81
CA ILE A 71 3.66 -7.68 14.88
C ILE A 71 3.97 -8.70 13.78
N ARG A 72 4.18 -8.24 12.53
CA ARG A 72 4.56 -9.13 11.41
C ARG A 72 5.89 -9.82 11.64
N GLN A 73 6.88 -9.14 12.20
CA GLN A 73 8.18 -9.72 12.52
C GLN A 73 8.11 -10.73 13.66
N LEU A 74 7.34 -10.44 14.71
CA LEU A 74 7.08 -11.35 15.82
C LEU A 74 6.34 -12.60 15.34
N ALA A 75 5.29 -12.43 14.53
CA ALA A 75 4.54 -13.55 13.96
C ALA A 75 5.41 -14.51 13.12
N LYS A 76 6.43 -14.00 12.41
CA LYS A 76 7.41 -14.85 11.70
C LYS A 76 8.28 -15.71 12.62
N LYS A 77 8.50 -15.27 13.86
CA LYS A 77 9.32 -15.97 14.86
C LYS A 77 8.52 -16.99 15.67
N ILE A 78 7.19 -16.90 15.65
CA ILE A 78 6.32 -17.86 16.33
C ILE A 78 6.26 -19.13 15.47
N PRO A 79 6.62 -20.31 16.00
CA PRO A 79 6.47 -21.56 15.26
C PRO A 79 4.98 -21.80 14.99
N VAL A 80 4.61 -21.80 13.70
CA VAL A 80 3.25 -22.11 13.27
C VAL A 80 3.12 -23.61 13.09
N GLU A 81 2.36 -24.27 13.96
CA GLU A 81 2.01 -25.68 13.80
C GLU A 81 0.71 -25.80 12.98
N ARG A 82 0.76 -26.57 11.89
CA ARG A 82 -0.44 -26.87 11.09
C ARG A 82 -1.20 -28.03 11.70
N LEU A 83 -2.43 -27.77 12.14
CA LEU A 83 -3.38 -28.77 12.65
C LEU A 83 -4.27 -29.29 11.50
N ASP A 84 -3.65 -29.98 10.55
CA ASP A 84 -4.29 -30.45 9.32
C ASP A 84 -4.69 -31.94 9.34
N THR A 85 -4.50 -32.62 10.47
CA THR A 85 -4.92 -34.01 10.67
C THR A 85 -5.66 -34.17 11.99
N ASP A 86 -6.61 -35.10 12.04
CA ASP A 86 -7.41 -35.39 13.24
C ASP A 86 -6.53 -35.75 14.45
N GLU A 87 -5.41 -36.44 14.22
CA GLU A 87 -4.44 -36.77 15.27
C GLU A 87 -3.76 -35.53 15.86
N LYS A 88 -3.37 -34.56 15.02
CA LYS A 88 -2.76 -33.30 15.48
C LYS A 88 -3.78 -32.42 16.21
N ILE A 89 -5.02 -32.38 15.72
CA ILE A 89 -6.11 -31.65 16.36
C ILE A 89 -6.37 -32.22 17.75
N LYS A 90 -6.48 -33.55 17.87
CA LYS A 90 -6.69 -34.22 19.15
C LYS A 90 -5.54 -33.98 20.12
N LYS A 91 -4.29 -34.08 19.64
CA LYS A 91 -3.10 -33.84 20.47
C LYS A 91 -3.01 -32.40 20.98
N TRP A 92 -3.43 -31.42 20.19
CA TRP A 92 -3.52 -30.02 20.62
C TRP A 92 -4.63 -29.81 21.65
N PHE A 93 -5.79 -30.46 21.46
CA PHE A 93 -6.94 -30.36 22.37
C PHE A 93 -6.66 -30.97 23.74
N ASP A 94 -5.91 -32.07 23.79
CA ASP A 94 -5.54 -32.76 25.03
C ASP A 94 -4.23 -32.21 25.67
N ASP A 95 -3.68 -31.09 25.17
CA ASP A 95 -2.43 -30.50 25.68
C ASP A 95 -2.67 -29.70 26.98
N PRO A 96 -2.14 -30.15 28.13
CA PRO A 96 -2.40 -29.53 29.44
C PRO A 96 -1.80 -28.13 29.58
N ARG A 97 -0.99 -27.66 28.63
CA ARG A 97 -0.49 -26.28 28.60
C ARG A 97 -1.57 -25.25 28.24
N TYR A 98 -2.70 -25.70 27.70
CA TYR A 98 -3.81 -24.84 27.27
C TYR A 98 -5.12 -25.13 28.04
N ASP A 99 -5.03 -25.84 29.15
CA ASP A 99 -6.13 -26.07 30.09
C ASP A 99 -6.32 -24.80 30.95
N TYR A 100 -7.38 -24.03 30.68
CA TYR A 100 -7.76 -22.79 31.36
C TYR A 100 -8.98 -22.98 32.24
#